data_AF-A0AA43CDY4-F1
#
_entry.id   AF-A0AA43CDY4-F1
#
_cell.length_a   1.000
_cell.length_b   1.000
_cell.length_c   1.000
_cell.angle_alpha   90.00
_cell.angle_beta   90.00
_cell.angle_gamma   90.00
#
_symmetry.space_group_name_H-M   'P 1'
#
loop_
_entity.id
_entity.type
_entity.pdbx_description
1 polymer ?
#
loop_
_entity_poly.entity_id
_entity_poly.type
_entity_poly.pdbx_seq_one_letter_code
_entity_poly.pdbx_strand_id
1 'polypeptide(L)'
;MTYLVLQMIGALFVSAAFGAVMLWLGQVLWGRFGAPVHAKTLEYELDEARTDMASQNERIEALHRQLNKANEQIDSLQRSKRQLTATLDARNEAMHHVQTRLSEAPEAPRPTSRESAEDLRRELRLAVEERDEAQASLRQAEARQERLRAELEVLHGIHERMLDDMERLKGRIREAELEVKTTGKSRPPAWVMVQPYGPRDDLQRLEGVDPSVERSLNRLGIYHYHQIARFETSDVEWLVEHVEGVPAHMIRDSWIVDASRLSGARPDH
;
A
#
# COMPACT_ATOMS: atom_id res chain seq x y z
N MET A 1 61.64 -9.25 34.04
CA MET A 1 60.90 -10.06 33.05
C MET A 1 59.43 -10.26 33.43
N THR A 2 59.10 -10.59 34.68
CA THR A 2 57.70 -10.82 35.12
C THR A 2 56.78 -9.59 35.09
N TYR A 3 57.28 -8.40 35.45
CA TYR A 3 56.48 -7.16 35.46
C TYR A 3 56.07 -6.67 34.05
N LEU A 4 56.93 -6.84 33.05
CA LEU A 4 56.64 -6.45 31.67
C LEU A 4 55.55 -7.33 31.04
N VAL A 5 55.55 -8.63 31.35
CA VAL A 5 54.52 -9.57 30.89
C VAL A 5 53.16 -9.24 31.51
N LEU A 6 53.12 -8.89 32.80
CA LEU A 6 51.88 -8.51 33.48
C LEU A 6 51.28 -7.21 32.93
N GLN A 7 52.13 -6.25 32.53
CA GLN A 7 51.71 -4.99 31.94
C GLN A 7 51.17 -5.15 30.50
N MET A 8 51.78 -6.04 29.70
CA MET A 8 51.27 -6.35 28.35
C MET A 8 49.91 -7.07 28.38
N ILE A 9 49.71 -8.00 29.33
CA ILE A 9 48.42 -8.67 29.50
C ILE A 9 47.35 -7.66 29.94
N GLY A 10 47.69 -6.76 30.88
CA GLY A 10 46.78 -5.69 31.30
C GLY A 10 46.34 -4.79 30.14
N ALA A 11 47.28 -4.36 29.29
CA ALA A 11 46.99 -3.50 28.14
C ALA A 11 46.07 -4.18 27.09
N LEU A 12 46.24 -5.49 26.87
CA LEU A 12 45.38 -6.27 25.97
C LEU A 12 43.94 -6.38 26.49
N PHE A 13 43.75 -6.55 27.80
CA PHE A 13 42.41 -6.55 28.40
C PHE A 13 41.72 -5.19 28.32
N VAL A 14 42.45 -4.08 28.50
CA VAL A 14 41.88 -2.73 28.38
C VAL A 14 41.44 -2.45 26.94
N SER A 15 42.23 -2.84 25.94
CA SER A 15 41.87 -2.65 24.53
C SER A 15 40.64 -3.48 24.12
N ALA A 16 40.55 -4.73 24.60
CA ALA A 16 39.38 -5.58 24.34
C ALA A 16 38.09 -5.02 24.97
N ALA A 17 38.18 -4.49 26.20
CA ALA A 17 37.06 -3.83 26.86
C ALA A 17 36.61 -2.57 26.11
N PHE A 18 37.57 -1.76 25.63
CA PHE A 18 37.26 -0.55 24.87
C PHE A 18 36.59 -0.85 23.53
N GLY A 19 37.04 -1.90 22.83
CA GLY A 19 36.41 -2.37 21.60
C GLY A 19 34.97 -2.84 21.82
N ALA A 20 34.70 -3.59 22.90
CA ALA A 20 33.35 -4.06 23.23
C ALA A 20 32.41 -2.90 23.59
N VAL A 21 32.90 -1.88 24.31
CA VAL A 21 32.11 -0.68 24.65
C VAL A 21 31.81 0.16 23.41
N MET A 22 32.77 0.33 22.50
CA MET A 22 32.54 1.05 21.24
C MET A 22 31.56 0.33 20.32
N LEU A 23 31.61 -1.00 20.27
CA LEU A 23 30.67 -1.80 19.48
C LEU A 23 29.25 -1.74 20.07
N TRP A 24 29.13 -1.79 21.40
CA TRP A 24 27.87 -1.60 22.12
C TRP A 24 27.31 -0.19 21.94
N LEU A 25 28.15 0.85 22.05
CA LEU A 25 27.77 2.24 21.76
C LEU A 25 27.31 2.40 20.31
N GLY A 26 27.99 1.76 19.35
CA GLY A 26 27.61 1.77 17.94
C GLY A 26 26.21 1.19 17.72
N GLN A 27 25.89 0.04 18.32
CA GLN A 27 24.54 -0.55 18.25
C GLN A 27 23.47 0.32 18.93
N VAL A 28 23.78 0.91 20.08
CA VAL A 28 22.84 1.76 20.83
C VAL A 28 22.59 3.09 20.13
N LEU A 29 23.62 3.70 19.54
CA LEU A 29 23.51 4.98 18.83
C LEU A 29 22.79 4.83 17.48
N TRP A 30 23.01 3.74 16.75
CA TRP A 30 22.32 3.52 15.46
C TRP A 30 20.83 3.22 15.64
N GLY A 31 20.44 2.52 16.72
CA GLY A 31 19.04 2.29 17.05
C GLY A 31 18.26 3.54 17.47
N ARG A 32 18.95 4.57 18.01
CA ARG A 32 18.33 5.76 18.63
C ARG A 32 17.77 6.81 17.65
N PHE A 33 18.21 6.77 16.38
CA PHE A 33 17.76 7.72 15.34
C PHE A 33 16.83 7.11 14.28
N GLY A 34 16.81 5.78 14.12
CA GLY A 34 16.04 5.11 13.07
C GLY A 34 14.55 4.92 13.37
N ALA A 35 14.19 4.57 14.61
CA ALA A 35 12.84 4.10 14.95
C ALA A 35 11.69 5.10 14.70
N PRO A 36 11.75 6.39 15.13
CA PRO A 36 10.62 7.31 14.96
C PRO A 36 10.41 7.78 13.51
N VAL A 37 11.48 7.85 12.71
CA VAL A 37 11.39 8.17 11.28
C VAL A 37 10.82 6.97 10.51
N HIS A 38 11.23 5.75 10.87
CA HIS A 38 10.78 4.53 10.21
C HIS A 38 9.27 4.26 10.37
N ALA A 39 8.69 4.58 11.53
CA ALA A 39 7.25 4.42 11.76
C ALA A 39 6.39 5.34 10.86
N LYS A 40 6.74 6.63 10.74
CA LYS A 40 6.03 7.57 9.87
C LYS A 40 6.16 7.23 8.38
N THR A 41 7.31 6.71 7.96
CA THR A 41 7.48 6.24 6.57
C THR A 41 6.58 5.03 6.27
N LEU A 42 6.43 4.11 7.22
CA LEU A 42 5.54 2.95 7.07
C LEU A 42 4.06 3.33 7.04
N GLU A 43 3.65 4.34 7.81
CA GLU A 43 2.28 4.86 7.76
C GLU A 43 1.93 5.45 6.39
N TYR A 44 2.88 6.18 5.77
CA TYR A 44 2.72 6.67 4.40
C TYR A 44 2.62 5.52 3.39
N GLU A 45 3.53 4.53 3.46
CA GLU A 45 3.48 3.32 2.61
C GLU A 45 2.14 2.57 2.76
N LEU A 46 1.60 2.51 3.97
CA LEU A 46 0.30 1.88 4.23
C LEU A 46 -0.87 2.67 3.60
N ASP A 47 -0.83 4.00 3.63
CA ASP A 47 -1.87 4.84 3.03
C ASP A 47 -1.83 4.77 1.50
N GLU A 48 -0.63 4.83 0.91
CA GLU A 48 -0.42 4.62 -0.52
C GLU A 48 -0.97 3.25 -0.97
N ALA A 49 -0.60 2.18 -0.26
CA ALA A 49 -1.10 0.83 -0.55
C ALA A 49 -2.64 0.72 -0.46
N ARG A 50 -3.29 1.45 0.47
CA ARG A 50 -4.76 1.50 0.56
C ARG A 50 -5.38 2.18 -0.64
N THR A 51 -4.80 3.29 -1.10
CA THR A 51 -5.30 4.00 -2.29
C THR A 51 -5.14 3.16 -3.55
N ASP A 52 -4.01 2.47 -3.70
CA ASP A 52 -3.77 1.53 -4.80
C ASP A 52 -4.77 0.38 -4.78
N MET A 53 -5.06 -0.18 -3.60
CA MET A 53 -6.04 -1.25 -3.43
C MET A 53 -7.45 -0.79 -3.81
N ALA A 54 -7.85 0.43 -3.44
CA ALA A 54 -9.13 1.00 -3.85
C ALA A 54 -9.21 1.12 -5.38
N SER A 55 -8.15 1.60 -6.03
CA SER A 55 -8.10 1.70 -7.49
C SER A 55 -8.19 0.34 -8.19
N GLN A 56 -7.56 -0.70 -7.63
CA GLN A 56 -7.64 -2.06 -8.14
C GLN A 56 -9.04 -2.65 -7.99
N ASN A 57 -9.72 -2.37 -6.86
CA ASN A 57 -11.08 -2.83 -6.65
C ASN A 57 -12.05 -2.24 -7.69
N GLU A 58 -11.90 -0.96 -8.03
CA GLU A 58 -12.68 -0.34 -9.12
C GLU A 58 -12.45 -1.01 -10.48
N ARG A 59 -11.20 -1.43 -10.78
CA ARG A 59 -10.86 -2.17 -12.00
C ARG A 59 -11.50 -3.55 -12.03
N ILE A 60 -11.44 -4.29 -10.92
CA ILE A 60 -12.10 -5.60 -10.77
C ILE A 60 -13.61 -5.46 -11.00
N GLU A 61 -14.25 -4.47 -10.39
CA GLU A 61 -15.68 -4.22 -10.59
C GLU A 61 -16.01 -3.85 -12.04
N ALA A 62 -15.16 -3.05 -12.70
CA ALA A 62 -15.33 -2.71 -14.10
C ALA A 62 -15.26 -3.95 -15.00
N LEU A 63 -14.31 -4.85 -14.76
CA LEU A 63 -14.20 -6.12 -15.49
C LEU A 63 -15.40 -7.04 -15.23
N HIS A 64 -15.90 -7.13 -13.99
CA HIS A 64 -17.14 -7.87 -13.70
C HIS A 64 -18.33 -7.32 -14.50
N ARG A 65 -18.47 -5.99 -14.59
CA ARG A 65 -19.52 -5.37 -15.43
C ARG A 65 -19.36 -5.72 -16.91
N GLN A 66 -18.13 -5.73 -17.43
CA GLN A 66 -17.86 -6.14 -18.82
C GLN A 66 -18.16 -7.62 -19.05
N LEU A 67 -17.81 -8.49 -18.10
CA LEU A 67 -18.08 -9.93 -18.18
C LEU A 67 -19.58 -10.21 -18.19
N ASN A 68 -20.35 -9.51 -17.35
CA ASN A 68 -21.82 -9.64 -17.35
C ASN A 68 -22.43 -9.24 -18.70
N LYS A 69 -21.98 -8.11 -19.28
CA LYS A 69 -22.41 -7.70 -20.63
C LYS A 69 -22.03 -8.73 -21.70
N ALA A 70 -20.84 -9.32 -21.61
CA ALA A 70 -20.41 -10.36 -22.55
C ALA A 70 -21.27 -11.63 -22.43
N ASN A 71 -21.65 -12.03 -21.20
CA ASN A 71 -22.57 -13.15 -20.99
C ASN A 71 -23.95 -12.89 -21.61
N GLU A 72 -24.52 -11.69 -21.40
CA GLU A 72 -25.80 -11.31 -22.02
C GLU A 72 -25.73 -11.35 -23.56
N GLN A 73 -24.59 -10.94 -24.14
CA GLN A 73 -24.35 -11.04 -25.57
C GLN A 73 -24.31 -12.50 -26.03
N ILE A 74 -23.60 -13.37 -25.32
CA ILE A 74 -23.56 -14.80 -25.62
C ILE A 74 -24.97 -15.41 -25.56
N ASP A 75 -25.76 -15.09 -24.52
CA ASP A 75 -27.12 -15.59 -24.38
C ASP A 75 -28.05 -15.13 -25.51
N SER A 76 -27.88 -13.89 -25.99
CA SER A 76 -28.66 -13.38 -27.13
C SER A 76 -28.24 -14.04 -28.45
N LEU A 77 -26.94 -14.23 -28.67
CA LEU A 77 -26.40 -14.93 -29.84
C LEU A 77 -26.81 -16.41 -29.85
N GLN A 78 -26.78 -17.08 -28.70
CA GLN A 78 -27.25 -18.47 -28.58
C GLN A 78 -28.74 -18.60 -28.88
N ARG A 79 -29.57 -17.65 -28.40
CA ARG A 79 -31.00 -17.60 -28.74
C ARG A 79 -31.21 -17.39 -30.24
N SER A 80 -30.52 -16.44 -30.85
CA SER A 80 -30.55 -16.20 -32.30
C SER A 80 -30.15 -17.44 -33.10
N LYS A 81 -29.04 -18.09 -32.73
CA LYS A 81 -28.58 -19.34 -33.35
C LYS A 81 -29.64 -20.45 -33.29
N ARG A 82 -30.31 -20.63 -32.13
CA ARG A 82 -31.39 -21.63 -31.98
C ARG A 82 -32.57 -21.32 -32.89
N GLN A 83 -32.96 -20.05 -33.01
CA GLN A 83 -34.02 -19.62 -33.92
C GLN A 83 -33.65 -19.90 -35.38
N LEU A 84 -32.43 -19.52 -35.81
CA LEU A 84 -31.92 -19.80 -37.16
C LEU A 84 -31.83 -21.30 -37.47
N THR A 85 -31.48 -22.12 -36.48
CA THR A 85 -31.43 -23.58 -36.67
C THR A 85 -32.84 -24.14 -36.85
N ALA A 86 -33.80 -23.71 -36.04
CA ALA A 86 -35.20 -24.14 -36.17
C ALA A 86 -35.84 -23.69 -37.51
N THR A 87 -35.52 -22.49 -38.00
CA THR A 87 -36.00 -22.03 -39.31
C THR A 87 -35.37 -22.82 -40.46
N LEU A 88 -34.08 -23.17 -40.36
CA LEU A 88 -33.41 -24.05 -41.31
C LEU A 88 -34.07 -25.45 -41.36
N ASP A 89 -34.36 -26.04 -40.20
CA ASP A 89 -34.99 -27.36 -40.12
C ASP A 89 -36.39 -27.36 -40.75
N ALA A 90 -37.22 -26.36 -40.41
CA ALA A 90 -38.55 -26.20 -41.00
C ALA A 90 -38.49 -26.02 -42.53
N ARG A 91 -37.51 -25.28 -43.05
CA ARG A 91 -37.35 -25.05 -44.48
C ARG A 91 -36.84 -26.31 -45.21
N ASN A 92 -35.95 -27.07 -44.59
CA ASN A 92 -35.50 -28.36 -45.10
C ASN A 92 -36.65 -29.36 -45.21
N GLU A 93 -37.51 -29.43 -44.19
CA GLU A 93 -38.69 -30.29 -44.19
C GLU A 93 -39.67 -29.90 -45.31
N ALA A 94 -39.94 -28.60 -45.48
CA ALA A 94 -40.75 -28.10 -46.58
C ALA A 94 -40.18 -28.45 -47.97
N MET A 95 -38.86 -28.37 -48.13
CA MET A 95 -38.17 -28.76 -49.37
C MET A 95 -38.34 -30.24 -49.66
N HIS A 96 -38.20 -31.10 -48.64
CA HIS A 96 -38.47 -32.52 -48.77
C HIS A 96 -39.91 -32.79 -49.21
N HIS A 97 -40.90 -32.14 -48.59
CA HIS A 97 -42.30 -32.28 -49.01
C HIS A 97 -42.55 -31.88 -50.47
N VAL A 98 -41.92 -30.81 -50.95
CA VAL A 98 -42.01 -30.41 -52.37
C VAL A 98 -41.37 -31.46 -53.27
N GLN A 99 -40.18 -31.96 -52.91
CA GLN A 99 -39.45 -32.97 -53.68
C GLN A 99 -40.24 -34.29 -53.79
N THR A 100 -40.89 -34.73 -52.71
CA THR A 100 -41.72 -35.94 -52.70
C THR A 100 -42.93 -35.78 -53.62
N ARG A 101 -43.67 -34.66 -53.52
CA ARG A 101 -44.80 -34.36 -54.42
C ARG A 101 -44.40 -34.31 -55.89
N LEU A 102 -43.22 -33.75 -56.19
CA LEU A 102 -42.69 -33.70 -57.55
C LEU A 102 -42.36 -35.09 -58.11
N SER A 103 -41.99 -36.03 -57.24
CA SER A 103 -41.61 -37.41 -57.60
C SER A 103 -42.83 -38.33 -57.77
N GLU A 104 -43.96 -38.02 -57.12
CA GLU A 104 -45.19 -38.83 -57.15
C GLU A 104 -46.18 -38.43 -58.26
N ALA A 105 -46.01 -37.27 -58.91
CA ALA A 105 -46.97 -36.76 -59.89
C ALA A 105 -46.84 -37.42 -61.29
N PRO A 106 -47.87 -38.12 -61.82
CA PRO A 106 -47.90 -38.62 -63.19
C PRO A 106 -48.38 -37.52 -64.15
N GLU A 107 -47.56 -37.18 -65.14
CA GLU A 107 -47.90 -36.45 -66.39
C GLU A 107 -48.87 -35.24 -66.31
N ALA A 108 -48.50 -34.17 -65.59
CA ALA A 108 -49.16 -32.85 -65.72
C ALA A 108 -48.20 -31.80 -66.32
N PRO A 109 -48.69 -30.76 -67.03
CA PRO A 109 -47.86 -29.85 -67.80
C PRO A 109 -46.85 -29.15 -66.90
N ARG A 110 -45.57 -29.18 -67.30
CA ARG A 110 -44.44 -28.58 -66.58
C ARG A 110 -44.25 -27.11 -66.99
N PRO A 111 -44.89 -26.15 -66.31
CA PRO A 111 -44.26 -24.85 -66.09
C PRO A 111 -44.40 -24.42 -64.61
N THR A 112 -43.51 -23.55 -64.11
CA THR A 112 -43.41 -22.96 -62.73
C THR A 112 -42.71 -23.74 -61.60
N SER A 113 -42.58 -25.07 -61.64
CA SER A 113 -42.08 -25.84 -60.48
C SER A 113 -40.55 -26.00 -60.34
N ARG A 114 -39.77 -25.84 -61.41
CA ARG A 114 -38.30 -25.90 -61.36
C ARG A 114 -37.67 -24.65 -60.74
N GLU A 115 -38.23 -23.49 -61.06
CA GLU A 115 -37.82 -22.17 -60.54
C GLU A 115 -38.02 -22.11 -59.01
N SER A 116 -39.17 -22.59 -58.51
CA SER A 116 -39.43 -22.66 -57.07
C SER A 116 -38.48 -23.57 -56.29
N ALA A 117 -37.98 -24.65 -56.91
CA ALA A 117 -37.00 -25.54 -56.27
C ALA A 117 -35.59 -24.94 -56.22
N GLU A 118 -35.20 -24.19 -57.26
CA GLU A 118 -33.93 -23.45 -57.27
C GLU A 118 -33.96 -22.26 -56.31
N ASP A 119 -35.10 -21.56 -56.19
CA ASP A 119 -35.29 -20.49 -55.22
C ASP A 119 -35.19 -21.02 -53.78
N LEU A 120 -35.84 -22.14 -53.45
CA LEU A 120 -35.70 -22.76 -52.13
C LEU A 120 -34.25 -23.15 -51.80
N ARG A 121 -33.50 -23.65 -52.79
CA ARG A 121 -32.06 -23.97 -52.62
C ARG A 121 -31.23 -22.72 -52.39
N ARG A 122 -31.51 -21.61 -53.11
CA ARG A 122 -30.84 -20.33 -52.92
C ARG A 122 -31.10 -19.79 -51.51
N GLU A 123 -32.37 -19.83 -51.08
CA GLU A 123 -32.77 -19.41 -49.75
C GLU A 123 -32.13 -20.27 -48.63
N LEU A 124 -32.05 -21.59 -48.81
CA LEU A 124 -31.38 -22.48 -47.87
C LEU A 124 -29.89 -22.14 -47.74
N ARG A 125 -29.23 -21.87 -48.87
CA ARG A 125 -27.81 -21.48 -48.88
C ARG A 125 -27.57 -20.20 -48.08
N LEU A 126 -28.41 -19.19 -48.28
CA LEU A 126 -28.34 -17.92 -47.53
C LEU A 126 -28.56 -18.13 -46.03
N ALA A 127 -29.54 -18.95 -45.64
CA ALA A 127 -29.80 -19.23 -44.23
C ALA A 127 -28.67 -20.03 -43.56
N VAL A 128 -27.98 -20.92 -44.30
CA VAL A 128 -26.79 -21.64 -43.80
C VAL A 128 -25.62 -20.66 -43.59
N GLU A 129 -25.43 -19.73 -44.52
CA GLU A 129 -24.41 -18.69 -44.42
C GLU A 129 -24.67 -17.78 -43.20
N GLU A 130 -25.91 -17.33 -43.01
CA GLU A 130 -26.32 -16.54 -41.83
C GLU A 130 -26.10 -17.30 -40.51
N ARG A 131 -26.38 -18.61 -40.47
CA ARG A 131 -26.09 -19.46 -39.31
C ARG A 131 -24.58 -19.53 -39.03
N ASP A 132 -23.77 -19.70 -40.08
CA ASP A 132 -22.32 -19.82 -39.94
C ASP A 132 -21.69 -18.51 -39.47
N GLU A 133 -22.19 -17.37 -39.95
CA GLU A 133 -21.82 -16.03 -39.45
C GLU A 133 -22.22 -15.82 -37.98
N ALA A 134 -23.44 -16.22 -37.59
CA ALA A 134 -23.89 -16.16 -36.20
C ALA A 134 -23.03 -17.07 -35.29
N GLN A 135 -22.63 -18.24 -35.78
CA GLN A 135 -21.73 -19.15 -35.07
C GLN A 135 -20.32 -18.58 -34.93
N ALA A 136 -19.80 -17.92 -35.97
CA ALA A 136 -18.50 -17.23 -35.89
C ALA A 136 -18.54 -16.09 -34.87
N SER A 137 -19.62 -15.31 -34.86
CA SER A 137 -19.85 -14.23 -33.90
C SER A 137 -19.93 -14.74 -32.45
N LEU A 138 -20.60 -15.89 -32.24
CA LEU A 138 -20.66 -16.55 -30.94
C LEU A 138 -19.27 -16.97 -30.45
N ARG A 139 -18.48 -17.63 -31.30
CA ARG A 139 -17.10 -18.03 -30.96
C ARG A 139 -16.23 -16.83 -30.60
N GLN A 140 -16.39 -15.71 -31.31
CA GLN A 140 -15.67 -14.48 -31.00
C GLN A 140 -16.09 -13.90 -29.64
N ALA A 141 -17.38 -13.95 -29.30
CA ALA A 141 -17.89 -13.51 -28.00
C ALA A 141 -17.39 -14.41 -26.85
N GLU A 142 -17.42 -15.73 -27.03
CA GLU A 142 -16.89 -16.71 -26.08
C GLU A 142 -15.38 -16.49 -25.85
N ALA A 143 -14.60 -16.30 -26.92
CA ALA A 143 -13.18 -15.99 -26.80
C ALA A 143 -12.90 -14.66 -26.08
N ARG A 144 -13.75 -13.64 -26.27
CA ARG A 144 -13.67 -12.39 -25.50
C ARG A 144 -13.97 -12.63 -24.02
N GLN A 145 -14.99 -13.42 -23.72
CA GLN A 145 -15.36 -13.77 -22.34
C GLN A 145 -14.23 -14.53 -21.63
N GLU A 146 -13.59 -15.49 -22.29
CA GLU A 146 -12.42 -16.20 -21.75
C GLU A 146 -11.26 -15.26 -21.44
N ARG A 147 -10.96 -14.30 -22.33
CA ARG A 147 -9.93 -13.28 -22.09
C ARG A 147 -10.24 -12.43 -20.85
N LEU A 148 -11.49 -11.96 -20.72
CA LEU A 148 -11.91 -11.17 -19.57
C LEU A 148 -11.84 -11.96 -18.26
N ARG A 149 -12.17 -13.26 -18.29
CA ARG A 149 -12.03 -14.16 -17.13
C ARG A 149 -10.57 -14.35 -16.73
N ALA A 150 -9.69 -14.60 -17.69
CA ALA A 150 -8.26 -14.73 -17.42
C ALA A 150 -7.67 -13.44 -16.85
N GLU A 151 -8.07 -12.28 -17.37
CA GLU A 151 -7.67 -10.98 -16.84
C GLU A 151 -8.16 -10.78 -15.40
N LEU A 152 -9.40 -11.13 -15.10
CA LEU A 152 -9.95 -11.10 -13.73
C LEU A 152 -9.18 -12.01 -12.78
N GLU A 153 -8.80 -13.21 -13.21
CA GLU A 153 -8.03 -14.15 -12.40
C GLU A 153 -6.65 -13.59 -12.05
N VAL A 154 -5.95 -13.02 -13.03
CA VAL A 154 -4.66 -12.35 -12.81
C VAL A 154 -4.83 -11.19 -11.83
N LEU A 155 -5.87 -10.38 -12.00
CA LEU A 155 -6.11 -9.20 -11.17
C LEU A 155 -6.47 -9.58 -9.72
N HIS A 156 -7.27 -10.63 -9.52
CA HIS A 156 -7.53 -11.20 -8.20
C HIS A 156 -6.24 -11.70 -7.53
N GLY A 157 -5.36 -12.38 -8.28
CA GLY A 157 -4.07 -12.81 -7.73
C GLY A 157 -3.16 -11.64 -7.33
N ILE A 158 -3.20 -10.52 -8.06
CA ILE A 158 -2.51 -9.28 -7.66
C ILE A 158 -3.14 -8.70 -6.39
N HIS A 159 -4.47 -8.66 -6.32
CA HIS A 159 -5.20 -8.15 -5.17
C HIS A 159 -4.92 -8.94 -3.88
N GLU A 160 -4.88 -10.27 -3.94
CA GLU A 160 -4.50 -11.11 -2.80
C GLU A 160 -3.08 -10.80 -2.31
N ARG A 161 -2.12 -10.63 -3.23
CA ARG A 161 -0.75 -10.24 -2.85
C ARG A 161 -0.71 -8.87 -2.17
N MET A 162 -1.46 -7.90 -2.69
CA MET A 162 -1.54 -6.57 -2.07
C MET A 162 -2.15 -6.61 -0.68
N LEU A 163 -3.14 -7.48 -0.44
CA LEU A 163 -3.72 -7.70 0.89
C LEU A 163 -2.67 -8.25 1.87
N ASP A 164 -1.89 -9.23 1.43
CA ASP A 164 -0.79 -9.80 2.22
C ASP A 164 0.28 -8.76 2.54
N ASP A 165 0.68 -7.96 1.54
CA ASP A 165 1.66 -6.89 1.71
C ASP A 165 1.16 -5.82 2.69
N MET A 166 -0.12 -5.46 2.62
CA MET A 166 -0.75 -4.55 3.58
C MET A 166 -0.75 -5.12 5.00
N GLU A 167 -1.03 -6.40 5.18
CA GLU A 167 -1.00 -7.02 6.51
C GLU A 167 0.43 -7.11 7.06
N ARG A 168 1.42 -7.38 6.19
CA ARG A 168 2.85 -7.30 6.55
C ARG A 168 3.24 -5.88 6.97
N LEU A 169 2.80 -4.87 6.23
CA LEU A 169 3.04 -3.45 6.57
C LEU A 169 2.44 -3.10 7.93
N LYS A 170 1.19 -3.49 8.20
CA LYS A 170 0.57 -3.31 9.52
C LYS A 170 1.36 -4.02 10.62
N GLY A 171 1.88 -5.22 10.35
CA GLY A 171 2.76 -5.95 11.25
C GLY A 171 4.03 -5.15 11.58
N ARG A 172 4.73 -4.66 10.55
CA ARG A 172 5.92 -3.80 10.68
C ARG A 172 5.65 -2.52 11.46
N ILE A 173 4.49 -1.89 11.25
CA ILE A 173 4.07 -0.70 12.01
C ILE A 173 3.87 -1.06 13.49
N ARG A 174 3.15 -2.14 13.80
CA ARG A 174 2.95 -2.58 15.19
C ARG A 174 4.28 -2.92 15.86
N GLU A 175 5.20 -3.57 15.14
CA GLU A 175 6.54 -3.89 15.63
C GLU A 175 7.34 -2.60 15.89
N ALA A 176 7.38 -1.67 14.94
CA ALA A 176 8.04 -0.38 15.10
C ALA A 176 7.43 0.44 16.26
N GLU A 177 6.11 0.44 16.42
CA GLU A 177 5.45 1.05 17.57
C GLU A 177 5.83 0.38 18.89
N LEU A 178 5.91 -0.95 18.90
CA LEU A 178 6.31 -1.70 20.09
C LEU A 178 7.78 -1.46 20.41
N GLU A 179 8.65 -1.39 19.40
CA GLU A 179 10.04 -0.99 19.54
C GLU A 179 10.14 0.41 20.11
N VAL A 180 9.39 1.40 19.60
CA VAL A 180 9.36 2.76 20.18
C VAL A 180 8.91 2.74 21.64
N LYS A 181 7.89 1.93 21.99
CA LYS A 181 7.38 1.75 23.36
C LYS A 181 8.36 1.01 24.28
N THR A 182 9.12 0.05 23.77
CA THR A 182 10.02 -0.82 24.56
C THR A 182 11.46 -0.31 24.63
N THR A 183 11.93 0.38 23.59
CA THR A 183 13.25 1.04 23.53
C THR A 183 13.25 2.44 24.14
N GLY A 184 12.08 3.04 24.33
CA GLY A 184 11.91 4.28 25.07
C GLY A 184 12.44 5.51 24.36
N LYS A 185 11.65 6.09 23.47
CA LYS A 185 11.56 7.56 23.34
C LYS A 185 10.16 7.96 23.83
N SER A 186 9.98 8.58 25.01
CA SER A 186 10.99 9.32 25.77
C SER A 186 10.83 9.15 27.27
N ARG A 187 11.76 8.40 27.86
CA ARG A 187 11.98 8.50 29.31
C ARG A 187 12.39 9.95 29.58
N PRO A 188 11.71 10.66 30.50
CA PRO A 188 12.07 12.05 30.78
C PRO A 188 13.56 12.08 31.17
N PRO A 189 14.34 13.05 30.66
CA PRO A 189 15.76 13.16 30.97
C PRO A 189 16.02 13.05 32.47
N ALA A 190 17.17 12.51 32.87
CA ALA A 190 17.44 12.22 34.28
C ALA A 190 17.26 13.45 35.20
N TRP A 191 17.48 14.67 34.67
CA TRP A 191 17.25 15.93 35.38
C TRP A 191 15.77 16.26 35.64
N VAL A 192 14.81 15.68 34.91
CA VAL A 192 13.37 15.80 35.19
C VAL A 192 12.98 15.06 36.47
N MET A 193 13.72 14.00 36.83
CA MET A 193 13.46 13.20 38.04
C MET A 193 14.15 13.75 39.28
N VAL A 194 14.95 14.82 39.15
CA VAL A 194 15.62 15.50 40.25
C VAL A 194 14.79 16.71 40.65
N GLN A 195 14.31 16.76 41.90
CA GLN A 195 13.60 17.93 42.43
C GLN A 195 14.52 19.16 42.34
N PRO A 196 14.14 20.20 41.60
CA PRO A 196 14.92 21.43 41.52
C PRO A 196 15.01 22.10 42.89
N TYR A 197 16.20 22.56 43.26
CA TYR A 197 16.46 23.22 44.54
C TYR A 197 16.76 24.70 44.32
N GLY A 198 16.11 25.58 45.08
CA GLY A 198 16.34 27.03 45.06
C GLY A 198 15.20 27.84 44.43
N PRO A 199 15.32 29.18 44.42
CA PRO A 199 14.35 30.07 43.76
C PRO A 199 14.38 29.89 42.24
N ARG A 200 13.21 29.95 41.60
CA ARG A 200 13.06 29.79 40.14
C ARG A 200 13.77 30.92 39.40
N ASP A 201 14.38 30.58 38.27
CA ASP A 201 14.96 31.56 37.36
C ASP A 201 13.88 32.11 36.42
N ASP A 202 14.14 33.28 35.82
CA ASP A 202 13.26 33.90 34.82
C ASP A 202 13.59 33.38 33.42
N LEU A 203 12.95 32.29 32.98
CA LEU A 203 13.31 31.63 31.73
C LEU A 203 13.01 32.49 30.50
N GLN A 204 12.19 33.54 30.63
CA GLN A 204 11.90 34.50 29.56
C GLN A 204 13.12 35.35 29.15
N ARG A 205 14.22 35.28 29.92
CA ARG A 205 15.50 35.88 29.53
C ARG A 205 16.21 35.13 28.40
N LEU A 206 15.78 33.92 28.05
CA LEU A 206 16.27 33.16 26.91
C LEU A 206 15.55 33.59 25.63
N GLU A 207 16.28 33.63 24.53
CA GLU A 207 15.75 34.08 23.23
C GLU A 207 14.54 33.26 22.77
N GLY A 208 13.40 33.90 22.51
CA GLY A 208 12.20 33.20 22.02
C GLY A 208 11.43 32.42 23.09
N VAL A 209 11.79 32.53 24.37
CA VAL A 209 10.94 32.05 25.47
C VAL A 209 9.90 33.11 25.81
N ASP A 210 8.66 32.87 25.39
CA ASP A 210 7.51 33.67 25.81
C ASP A 210 6.87 33.09 27.10
N PRO A 211 5.92 33.81 27.74
CA PRO A 211 5.24 33.30 28.94
C PRO A 211 4.48 31.97 28.72
N SER A 212 4.15 31.61 27.48
CA SER A 212 3.49 30.34 27.15
C SER A 212 4.49 29.18 27.13
N VAL A 213 5.64 29.39 26.50
CA VAL A 213 6.77 28.47 26.46
C VAL A 213 7.29 28.24 27.87
N GLU A 214 7.50 29.29 28.66
CA GLU A 214 7.94 29.16 30.05
C GLU A 214 6.95 28.34 30.89
N ARG A 215 5.64 28.55 30.73
CA ARG A 215 4.63 27.71 31.40
C ARG A 215 4.74 26.24 31.01
N SER A 216 5.07 25.95 29.75
CA SER A 216 5.25 24.58 29.26
C SER A 216 6.50 23.94 29.84
N LEU A 217 7.63 24.65 29.86
CA LEU A 217 8.87 24.23 30.53
C LEU A 217 8.65 23.94 32.02
N ASN A 218 7.95 24.84 32.71
CA ASN A 218 7.59 24.69 34.12
C ASN A 218 6.70 23.48 34.40
N ARG A 219 5.83 23.05 33.46
CA ARG A 219 5.05 21.81 33.60
C ARG A 219 5.91 20.55 33.46
N LEU A 220 7.02 20.64 32.73
CA LEU A 220 7.99 19.56 32.54
C LEU A 220 9.07 19.53 33.63
N GLY A 221 8.97 20.39 34.66
CA GLY A 221 9.92 20.42 35.78
C GLY A 221 11.18 21.25 35.52
N ILE A 222 11.21 22.06 34.45
CA ILE A 222 12.32 22.96 34.12
C ILE A 222 12.02 24.34 34.73
N TYR A 223 12.81 24.76 35.70
CA TYR A 223 12.64 26.03 36.41
C TYR A 223 13.92 26.88 36.48
N HIS A 224 15.06 26.33 36.07
CA HIS A 224 16.35 26.97 36.24
C HIS A 224 17.23 26.89 35.00
N TYR A 225 18.11 27.88 34.82
CA TYR A 225 19.06 27.93 33.71
C TYR A 225 20.05 26.76 33.76
N HIS A 226 20.46 26.29 34.94
CA HIS A 226 21.41 25.20 35.05
C HIS A 226 20.87 23.85 34.52
N GLN A 227 19.55 23.67 34.46
CA GLN A 227 18.92 22.50 33.84
C GLN A 227 19.08 22.57 32.32
N ILE A 228 18.79 23.75 31.74
CA ILE A 228 18.86 24.01 30.29
C ILE A 228 20.32 24.01 29.80
N ALA A 229 21.25 24.58 30.58
CA ALA A 229 22.67 24.62 30.26
C ALA A 229 23.32 23.24 30.12
N ARG A 230 22.67 22.19 30.63
CA ARG A 230 23.14 20.80 30.60
C ARG A 230 22.44 19.94 29.56
N PHE A 231 21.57 20.53 28.73
CA PHE A 231 20.85 19.77 27.72
C PHE A 231 21.81 19.14 26.71
N GLU A 232 21.63 17.86 26.48
CA GLU A 232 22.26 17.14 25.37
C GLU A 232 21.34 17.14 24.15
N THR A 233 21.85 16.69 23.00
CA THR A 233 21.05 16.62 21.76
C THR A 233 19.74 15.84 21.93
N SER A 234 19.74 14.76 22.72
CA SER A 234 18.51 14.00 23.00
C SER A 234 17.52 14.73 23.90
N ASP A 235 17.98 15.63 24.77
CA ASP A 235 17.09 16.45 25.61
C ASP A 235 16.41 17.53 24.78
N VAL A 236 17.13 18.10 23.81
CA VAL A 236 16.59 19.07 22.84
C VAL A 236 15.52 18.41 21.97
N GLU A 237 15.79 17.22 21.42
CA GLU A 237 14.80 16.45 20.66
C GLU A 237 13.55 16.16 21.48
N TRP A 238 13.73 15.71 22.72
CA TRP A 238 12.62 15.46 23.63
C TRP A 238 11.81 16.73 23.89
N LEU A 239 12.49 17.85 24.16
CA LEU A 239 11.83 19.10 24.51
C LEU A 239 11.02 19.67 23.34
N VAL A 240 11.51 19.56 22.11
CA VAL A 240 10.80 19.98 20.89
C VAL A 240 9.54 19.15 20.64
N GLU A 241 9.55 17.87 21.03
CA GLU A 241 8.36 17.01 20.96
C GLU A 241 7.30 17.36 22.02
N HIS A 242 7.71 17.99 23.13
CA HIS A 242 6.84 18.23 24.31
C HIS A 242 6.50 19.72 24.53
N VAL A 243 7.18 20.64 23.83
CA VAL A 243 6.97 22.10 23.91
C VAL A 243 6.78 22.65 22.51
N GLU A 244 5.56 23.08 22.22
CA GLU A 244 5.21 23.69 20.94
C GLU A 244 5.81 25.09 20.79
N GLY A 245 6.14 25.46 19.54
CA GLY A 245 6.56 26.81 19.18
C GLY A 245 8.06 27.10 19.30
N VAL A 246 8.87 26.11 19.70
CA VAL A 246 10.33 26.29 19.87
C VAL A 246 11.10 25.39 18.89
N PRO A 247 11.85 25.96 17.94
CA PRO A 247 12.69 25.17 17.04
C PRO A 247 13.90 24.54 17.75
N ALA A 248 14.26 23.31 17.37
CA ALA A 248 15.41 22.59 17.93
C ALA A 248 16.74 23.40 17.87
N HIS A 249 16.97 24.12 16.77
CA HIS A 249 18.17 24.93 16.58
C HIS A 249 18.24 26.09 17.57
N MET A 250 17.11 26.71 17.92
CA MET A 250 17.07 27.81 18.89
C MET A 250 17.48 27.33 20.28
N ILE A 251 17.02 26.14 20.69
CA ILE A 251 17.39 25.55 21.96
C ILE A 251 18.90 25.26 21.99
N ARG A 252 19.42 24.63 20.94
CA ARG A 252 20.83 24.22 20.87
C ARG A 252 21.79 25.41 20.75
N ASP A 253 21.47 26.35 19.89
CA ASP A 253 22.41 27.38 19.45
C ASP A 253 22.27 28.67 20.29
N SER A 254 21.12 28.89 20.95
CA SER A 254 20.84 30.06 21.79
C SER A 254 20.59 29.68 23.26
N TRP A 255 19.57 28.87 23.56
CA TRP A 255 19.16 28.63 24.96
C TRP A 255 20.24 27.98 25.82
N ILE A 256 20.92 26.94 25.33
CA ILE A 256 21.98 26.26 26.10
C ILE A 256 23.12 27.25 26.41
N VAL A 257 23.51 28.07 25.43
CA VAL A 257 24.58 29.06 25.55
C VAL A 257 24.21 30.16 26.55
N ASP A 258 23.02 30.74 26.40
CA ASP A 258 22.53 31.79 27.28
C ASP A 258 22.29 31.27 28.70
N ALA A 259 21.73 30.07 28.84
CA ALA A 259 21.50 29.45 30.14
C ALA A 259 22.83 29.12 30.85
N SER A 260 23.88 28.72 30.13
CA SER A 260 25.22 28.56 30.71
C SER A 260 25.75 29.89 31.24
N ARG A 261 25.60 30.97 30.47
CA ARG A 261 26.01 32.32 30.89
C ARG A 261 25.24 32.81 32.11
N LEU A 262 23.93 32.58 32.13
CA LEU A 262 23.02 33.06 33.18
C LEU A 262 23.11 32.23 34.46
N SER A 263 23.40 30.94 34.38
CA SER A 263 23.63 30.06 35.54
C SER A 263 25.01 30.23 36.18
N GLY A 264 25.94 30.92 35.51
CA GLY A 264 27.33 31.01 35.93
C GLY A 264 28.12 29.70 35.76
N ALA A 265 27.55 28.71 35.06
CA ALA A 265 28.24 27.47 34.69
C ALA A 265 29.18 27.74 33.50
N ARG A 266 30.43 27.29 33.61
CA ARG A 266 31.39 27.33 32.48
C ARG A 266 31.02 26.17 31.53
N PRO A 267 30.82 26.40 30.22
CA PRO A 267 30.50 25.32 29.30
C PRO A 267 31.73 24.44 29.12
N ASP A 268 31.63 23.16 29.50
CA ASP A 268 32.65 22.16 29.20
C ASP A 268 32.43 21.70 27.75
N HIS A 269 33.36 22.10 26.87
CA HIS A 269 33.39 21.77 25.44
C HIS A 269 33.76 20.31 25.18
#